data_AF-A0A3B9BJS3-F1
#
_entry.id   AF-A0A3B9BJS3-F1
#
_cell.length_a   1.000
_cell.length_b   1.000
_cell.length_c   1.000
_cell.angle_alpha   90.00
_cell.angle_beta   90.00
_cell.angle_gamma   90.00
#
_symmetry.space_group_name_H-M   'P 1'
#
loop_
_entity.id
_entity.type
_entity.pdbx_description
1 polymer ?
#
loop_
_entity_poly.entity_id
_entity_poly.type
_entity_poly.pdbx_seq_one_letter_code
_entity_poly.pdbx_strand_id
1 'polypeptide(L)' 'EYVPFALIALIAVELAGAPLWCLHTLGAGLTVGRLAHAIGLSGSSGRSLGRFIGTILTWLVMLVAGGLSVYYALT' A
#
# COMPACT_ATOMS: atom_id res chain seq x y z
N GLU A 1 8.87 5.42 7.50
CA GLU A 1 8.20 4.19 7.02
C GLU A 1 6.70 4.43 7.01
N TYR A 2 5.99 4.09 5.93
CA TYR A 2 4.56 4.43 5.75
C TYR A 2 3.61 3.23 5.89
N VAL A 3 4.16 2.04 6.10
CA VAL A 3 3.39 0.78 6.14
C VAL A 3 2.30 0.77 7.22
N PRO A 4 2.54 1.25 8.45
CA PRO A 4 1.50 1.28 9.47
C PRO A 4 0.25 2.07 9.02
N PHE A 5 0.43 3.20 8.34
CA PHE A 5 -0.68 4.00 7.83
C PHE A 5 -1.43 3.29 6.70
N ALA A 6 -0.72 2.60 5.79
CA ALA A 6 -1.34 1.80 4.75
C ALA A 6 -2.20 0.66 5.32
N LEU A 7 -1.73 0.00 6.39
CA LEU A 7 -2.47 -1.06 7.07
C LEU A 7 -3.71 -0.52 7.79
N ILE A 8 -3.60 0.62 8.48
CA ILE A 8 -4.75 1.28 9.11
C ILE A 8 -5.81 1.64 8.05
N ALA A 9 -5.42 2.19 6.91
CA ALA A 9 -6.34 2.51 5.82
C ALA A 9 -7.01 1.25 5.24
N LEU A 10 -6.25 0.16 5.04
CA LEU A 10 -6.80 -1.13 4.59
C LEU A 10 -7.84 -1.69 5.56
N ILE A 11 -7.55 -1.66 6.87
CA ILE A 11 -8.49 -2.08 7.91
C ILE A 11 -9.75 -1.21 7.87
N ALA A 12 -9.61 0.11 7.74
CA ALA A 12 -10.75 1.00 7.65
C ALA A 12 -11.64 0.71 6.44
N VAL A 13 -11.04 0.42 5.28
CA VAL A 13 -11.75 0.04 4.05
C VAL A 13 -12.45 -1.32 4.19
N GLU A 14 -11.84 -2.29 4.88
CA GLU A 14 -12.47 -3.58 5.17
C GLU A 14 -13.67 -3.45 6.11
N LEU A 15 -13.51 -2.69 7.20
CA LEU A 15 -14.60 -2.41 8.15
C LEU A 15 -15.75 -1.63 7.52
N ALA A 16 -15.49 -0.86 6.47
CA ALA A 16 -16.50 -0.15 5.68
C ALA A 16 -17.26 -1.05 4.68
N GLY A 17 -16.92 -2.34 4.58
CA GLY A 17 -17.62 -3.29 3.72
C GLY A 17 -17.13 -3.31 2.27
N ALA A 18 -15.88 -2.90 2.02
CA ALA A 18 -15.30 -3.00 0.69
C ALA A 18 -15.23 -4.46 0.19
N PRO A 19 -15.40 -4.69 -1.13
CA PRO A 19 -15.40 -6.04 -1.67
C PRO A 19 -14.03 -6.71 -1.53
N LEU A 20 -14.05 -8.03 -1.30
CA LEU A 20 -12.87 -8.84 -1.00
C LEU A 20 -11.74 -8.70 -2.05
N TRP A 21 -12.09 -8.61 -3.34
CA TRP A 21 -11.11 -8.45 -4.41
C TRP A 21 -10.31 -7.14 -4.27
N CYS A 22 -10.93 -6.07 -3.77
CA CYS A 22 -10.29 -4.77 -3.59
C CYS A 22 -9.24 -4.86 -2.47
N LEU A 23 -9.60 -5.46 -1.34
CA LEU A 23 -8.70 -5.67 -0.20
C LEU A 23 -7.49 -6.52 -0.58
N HIS A 24 -7.70 -7.65 -1.25
CA HIS A 24 -6.59 -8.49 -1.69
C HIS A 24 -5.70 -7.80 -2.72
N THR A 25 -6.27 -7.03 -3.65
CA THR A 25 -5.47 -6.28 -4.64
C THR A 25 -4.58 -5.25 -3.95
N LEU A 26 -5.13 -4.48 -3.01
CA LEU A 26 -4.38 -3.46 -2.27
C LEU A 26 -3.35 -4.09 -1.32
N GLY A 27 -3.71 -5.16 -0.60
CA GLY A 27 -2.82 -5.90 0.30
C GLY A 27 -1.68 -6.61 -0.44
N ALA A 28 -1.96 -7.24 -1.57
CA ALA A 28 -0.95 -7.84 -2.43
C ALA A 28 -0.02 -6.76 -3.01
N GLY A 29 -0.57 -5.64 -3.48
CA GLY A 29 0.21 -4.49 -3.92
C GLY A 29 1.15 -3.96 -2.84
N LEU A 30 0.66 -3.80 -1.60
CA LEU A 30 1.48 -3.38 -0.47
C LEU A 30 2.61 -4.38 -0.22
N THR A 31 2.29 -5.67 -0.17
CA THR A 31 3.26 -6.74 0.07
C THR A 31 4.36 -6.77 -0.99
N VAL A 32 3.98 -6.77 -2.27
CA VAL A 32 4.93 -6.72 -3.40
C VAL A 32 5.78 -5.45 -3.33
N GLY A 33 5.19 -4.30 -2.98
CA GLY A 33 5.91 -3.04 -2.83
C GLY A 33 6.95 -3.08 -1.71
N ARG A 34 6.69 -3.81 -0.62
CA ARG A 34 7.64 -4.00 0.47
C ARG A 34 8.76 -4.96 0.12
N LEU A 35 8.44 -6.06 -0.55
CA LEU A 35 9.46 -6.98 -1.06
C LEU A 35 10.39 -6.27 -2.05
N ALA A 36 9.85 -5.54 -3.02
CA ALA A 36 10.65 -4.77 -3.99
C ALA A 36 11.55 -3.73 -3.31
N HIS A 37 11.03 -3.03 -2.29
CA HIS A 37 11.81 -2.04 -1.54
C HIS A 37 12.92 -2.68 -0.70
N ALA A 38 12.64 -3.80 -0.03
CA ALA A 38 13.62 -4.55 0.75
C ALA A 38 14.74 -5.10 -0.14
N ILE A 39 14.40 -5.70 -1.29
CA ILE A 39 15.36 -6.15 -2.30
C ILE A 39 16.21 -4.96 -2.79
N GLY A 40 15.58 -3.80 -3.00
CA GLY A 40 16.27 -2.57 -3.37
C GLY A 40 17.22 -2.02 -2.30
N LEU A 41 16.97 -2.29 -1.02
CA LEU A 41 17.86 -1.91 0.09
C LEU A 41 19.04 -2.88 0.22
N SER A 42 18.84 -4.17 -0.07
CA SER A 42 19.91 -5.17 0.02
C SER A 42 21.00 -5.04 -1.05
N GLY A 43 20.74 -4.34 -2.15
CA GLY A 43 21.66 -4.27 -3.30
C GLY A 43 22.62 -3.06 -3.33
N SER A 44 22.24 -1.91 -2.78
CA SER A 44 23.12 -0.72 -2.73
C SER A 44 22.68 0.29 -1.68
N SER A 45 23.62 1.08 -1.16
CA SER A 45 23.35 2.18 -0.23
C SER A 45 22.66 3.38 -0.90
N GLY A 46 22.76 3.49 -2.24
CA GLY A 46 22.24 4.59 -3.05
C GLY A 46 20.82 4.40 -3.58
N ARG A 47 20.40 5.27 -4.52
CA ARG A 47 19.13 5.11 -5.24
C ARG A 47 19.13 3.77 -5.97
N SER A 48 18.10 2.95 -5.74
CA SER A 48 17.89 1.70 -6.45
C SER A 48 16.47 1.63 -7.00
N LEU A 49 16.32 0.95 -8.13
CA LEU A 49 15.02 0.82 -8.81
C LEU A 49 13.99 0.13 -7.90
N GLY A 50 14.41 -0.87 -7.12
CA GLY A 50 13.55 -1.55 -6.13
C GLY A 50 13.04 -0.62 -5.03
N ARG A 51 13.90 0.28 -4.50
CA ARG A 51 13.48 1.30 -3.53
C ARG A 51 12.45 2.25 -4.12
N PHE A 52 12.64 2.67 -5.38
CA PHE A 52 11.74 3.59 -6.08
C PHE A 52 10.38 2.96 -6.35
N ILE A 53 10.36 1.82 -7.05
CA ILE A 53 9.13 1.08 -7.38
C ILE A 53 8.38 0.70 -6.10
N GLY A 54 9.09 0.17 -5.11
CA GLY A 54 8.49 -0.24 -3.85
C GLY A 54 7.91 0.91 -3.04
N THR A 55 8.45 2.14 -3.19
CA THR A 55 7.89 3.35 -2.56
C THR A 55 6.64 3.81 -3.30
N ILE A 56 6.68 3.89 -4.63
CA ILE A 56 5.52 4.28 -5.45
C ILE A 56 4.34 3.34 -5.21
N LEU A 57 4.58 2.02 -5.20
CA LEU A 57 3.50 1.06 -4.99
C LEU A 57 2.87 1.19 -3.60
N THR A 58 3.69 1.46 -2.57
CA THR A 58 3.19 1.73 -1.20
C THR A 58 2.34 3.01 -1.17
N TRP A 59 2.77 4.07 -1.86
CA TRP A 59 2.04 5.32 -1.94
C TRP A 59 0.73 5.19 -2.72
N LEU A 60 0.71 4.41 -3.81
CA LEU A 60 -0.51 4.12 -4.56
C LEU A 60 -1.53 3.36 -3.70
N VAL A 61 -1.09 2.35 -2.95
CA VAL A 61 -1.98 1.64 -2.03
C VAL A 61 -2.57 2.60 -0.98
N MET A 62 -1.75 3.47 -0.37
CA MET A 62 -2.27 4.46 0.58
C MET A 62 -3.23 5.44 -0.05
N LEU A 63 -2.94 5.93 -1.25
CA LEU A 63 -3.80 6.88 -1.95
C LEU A 63 -5.17 6.26 -2.25
N VAL A 64 -5.18 5.03 -2.78
CA VAL A 64 -6.43 4.33 -3.12
C VAL A 64 -7.19 3.92 -1.86
N ALA A 65 -6.53 3.32 -0.87
CA ALA A 65 -7.18 2.93 0.38
C ALA A 65 -7.74 4.13 1.13
N GLY A 66 -6.97 5.22 1.25
CA GLY A 66 -7.44 6.46 1.87
C GLY A 66 -8.60 7.11 1.10
N GLY A 67 -8.52 7.13 -0.24
CA GLY A 67 -9.63 7.59 -1.08
C GLY A 67 -10.90 6.76 -0.91
N LEU A 68 -10.77 5.43 -0.83
CA LEU A 68 -11.88 4.53 -0.55
C LEU A 68 -12.45 4.75 0.87
N SER A 69 -11.61 4.95 1.88
CA SER A 69 -12.06 5.31 3.23
C SER A 69 -12.93 6.56 3.22
N VAL A 70 -12.51 7.61 2.50
CA VAL A 70 -13.29 8.84 2.36
C VAL A 70 -14.59 8.59 1.59
N TYR A 71 -14.53 7.84 0.49
CA TYR A 71 -15.71 7.49 -0.30
C TYR A 71 -16.77 6.79 0.55
N TYR A 72 -16.39 5.71 1.26
CA TYR A 72 -17.31 4.98 2.13
C TYR A 72 -17.80 5.79 3.33
N ALA A 73 -17.04 6.77 3.80
CA ALA A 73 -17.49 7.65 4.88
C ALA A 73 -18.57 8.64 4.41
N LEU A 74 -18.65 8.91 3.11
CA LEU A 74 -19.57 9.89 2.52
C LEU A 74 -20.80 9.27 1.86
N THR A 75 -20.84 7.95 1.68
CA THR A 75 -21.94 7.19 1.04
C THR A 75 -22.55 6.20 2.01
#